data_AF-A0ABC8R372-F1
#
_entry.id   AF-A0ABC8R372-F1
#
_cell.length_a   1.000
_cell.length_b   1.000
_cell.length_c   1.000
_cell.angle_alpha   90.00
_cell.angle_beta   90.00
_cell.angle_gamma   90.00
#
_symmetry.space_group_name_H-M   'P 1'
#
loop_
_entity.id
_entity.type
_entity.pdbx_description
1 polymer ?
#
loop_
_entity_poly.entity_id
_entity_poly.type
_entity_poly.pdbx_seq_one_letter_code
_entity_poly.pdbx_strand_id
1 'polypeptide(L)'
;MAPEPKRRKVDGVASRRTASSQAEKKDAVETSMNRSPVYVAQTSGSHLKIQQARNHAVAQAQQECCTGNFRIFDSPYGNFLVPVIPTRAELGG
;
A
#
# COMPACT_ATOMS: atom_id res chain seq x y z
N MET A 1 -30.49 29.07 30.70
CA MET A 1 -31.40 28.24 29.89
C MET A 1 -30.58 27.56 28.81
N ALA A 2 -30.48 26.24 28.83
CA ALA A 2 -29.91 25.43 27.77
C ALA A 2 -30.90 24.30 27.44
N PRO A 3 -30.94 23.85 26.18
CA PRO A 3 -30.78 22.41 25.98
C PRO A 3 -29.75 22.02 24.89
N GLU A 4 -29.15 20.87 25.19
CA GLU A 4 -28.03 20.10 24.65
C GLU A 4 -28.26 19.41 23.27
N PRO A 5 -27.22 18.78 22.67
CA PRO A 5 -27.08 18.50 21.24
C PRO A 5 -27.83 17.26 20.73
N LYS A 6 -28.39 17.37 19.52
CA LYS A 6 -29.24 16.34 18.89
C LYS A 6 -28.41 15.24 18.22
N ARG A 7 -28.11 14.20 18.98
CA ARG A 7 -27.57 12.90 18.51
C ARG A 7 -28.62 12.18 17.65
N ARG A 8 -28.26 11.70 16.46
CA ARG A 8 -29.03 10.64 15.78
C ARG A 8 -28.43 9.29 16.16
N LYS A 9 -29.22 8.50 16.87
CA LYS A 9 -29.01 7.05 17.06
C LYS A 9 -29.33 6.36 15.72
N VAL A 10 -28.47 5.45 15.30
CA VAL A 10 -28.88 4.31 14.47
C VAL A 10 -28.64 3.09 15.34
N ASP A 11 -29.74 2.51 15.80
CA ASP A 11 -29.76 1.28 16.57
C ASP A 11 -29.19 0.13 15.71
N GLY A 12 -28.25 -0.62 16.29
CA GLY A 12 -27.68 -1.80 15.65
C GLY A 12 -28.58 -3.03 15.79
N VAL A 13 -28.28 -4.08 15.01
CA VAL A 13 -28.14 -5.46 15.48
C VAL A 13 -27.56 -6.34 14.35
N ALA A 14 -26.42 -6.97 14.68
CA ALA A 14 -25.88 -8.25 14.23
C ALA A 14 -25.90 -8.62 12.72
N SER A 15 -24.75 -8.47 12.06
CA SER A 15 -24.30 -9.49 11.10
C SER A 15 -23.09 -10.22 11.66
N ARG A 16 -23.19 -11.54 11.63
CA ARG A 16 -22.49 -12.51 12.48
C ARG A 16 -20.99 -12.58 12.21
N ARG A 17 -20.26 -12.83 13.31
CA ARG A 17 -18.91 -13.40 13.31
C ARG A 17 -18.90 -14.69 12.48
N THR A 18 -18.01 -14.77 11.51
CA THR A 18 -17.45 -16.06 11.08
C THR A 18 -15.94 -15.92 11.09
N ALA A 19 -15.35 -16.21 12.24
CA ALA A 19 -13.97 -16.66 12.28
C ALA A 19 -13.93 -18.04 11.61
N SER A 20 -13.07 -18.21 10.61
CA SER A 20 -12.63 -19.54 10.20
C SER A 20 -11.11 -19.53 10.20
N SER A 21 -10.55 -20.19 11.19
CA SER A 21 -9.14 -20.58 11.21
C SER A 21 -9.02 -21.88 10.42
N GLN A 22 -8.19 -21.89 9.39
CA GLN A 22 -7.49 -23.11 8.98
C GLN A 22 -6.03 -22.79 8.71
N ALA A 23 -5.20 -23.19 9.66
CA ALA A 23 -3.81 -23.52 9.44
C ALA A 23 -3.76 -24.93 8.82
N GLU A 24 -2.90 -25.15 7.82
CA GLU A 24 -1.73 -26.03 7.92
C GLU A 24 -1.01 -26.16 6.55
N LYS A 25 0.29 -25.84 6.58
CA LYS A 25 1.44 -26.53 5.96
C LYS A 25 1.63 -26.55 4.43
N LYS A 26 2.60 -25.71 4.03
CA LYS A 26 3.87 -26.03 3.33
C LYS A 26 3.77 -26.82 2.03
N ASP A 27 4.04 -26.15 0.91
CA ASP A 27 5.14 -26.58 0.06
C ASP A 27 5.84 -25.38 -0.59
N ALA A 28 7.17 -25.44 -0.59
CA ALA A 28 8.05 -24.42 -1.08
C ALA A 28 8.03 -24.41 -2.60
N VAL A 29 7.15 -23.59 -3.19
CA VAL A 29 7.35 -23.16 -4.58
C VAL A 29 8.22 -21.92 -4.53
N GLU A 30 9.52 -22.15 -4.71
CA GLU A 30 10.49 -21.15 -5.14
C GLU A 30 9.92 -20.48 -6.39
N THR A 31 9.13 -19.44 -6.17
CA THR A 31 8.61 -18.61 -7.24
C THR A 31 9.78 -17.75 -7.66
N SER A 32 10.58 -18.31 -8.56
CA SER A 32 11.53 -17.62 -9.40
C SER A 32 10.91 -16.27 -9.73
N MET A 33 11.49 -15.21 -9.18
CA MET A 33 11.09 -13.85 -9.50
C MET A 33 11.39 -13.69 -10.98
N ASN A 34 10.40 -13.98 -11.82
CA ASN A 34 10.41 -13.58 -13.20
C ASN A 34 10.27 -12.06 -13.16
N ARG A 35 11.40 -11.40 -12.92
CA ARG A 35 11.59 -9.98 -13.17
C ARG A 35 11.47 -9.86 -14.67
N SER A 36 10.25 -9.78 -15.16
CA SER A 36 9.94 -9.50 -16.55
C SER A 36 10.69 -8.22 -16.90
N PRO A 37 11.74 -8.27 -17.74
CA PRO A 37 12.45 -7.08 -18.13
C PRO A 37 11.63 -6.47 -19.25
N VAL A 38 10.47 -5.91 -18.92
CA VAL A 38 9.77 -5.03 -19.86
C VAL A 38 10.49 -3.70 -19.79
N TYR A 39 11.70 -3.67 -20.36
CA TYR A 39 12.36 -2.43 -20.75
C TYR A 39 11.55 -1.84 -21.90
N VAL A 40 10.46 -1.15 -21.56
CA VAL A 40 9.76 -0.30 -22.53
C VAL A 40 10.75 0.79 -22.93
N ALA A 41 11.02 0.82 -24.23
CA ALA A 41 11.97 1.70 -24.89
C ALA A 41 11.99 3.12 -24.30
N GLN A 42 13.18 3.51 -23.84
CA GLN A 42 13.46 4.81 -23.26
C GLN A 42 13.14 5.93 -24.27
N THR A 43 12.04 6.65 -24.04
CA THR A 43 12.01 8.06 -24.41
C THR A 43 12.65 8.80 -23.24
N SER A 44 13.92 9.15 -23.36
CA SER A 44 14.76 9.72 -22.29
C SER A 44 14.08 10.86 -21.50
N GLY A 45 13.24 11.66 -22.16
CA GLY A 45 12.46 12.73 -21.52
C GLY A 45 11.30 12.27 -20.65
N SER A 46 10.66 11.12 -20.93
CA SER A 46 9.55 10.62 -20.09
C SER A 46 10.07 10.02 -18.78
N HIS A 47 11.22 9.36 -18.82
CA HIS A 47 11.85 8.76 -17.65
C HIS A 47 12.20 9.82 -16.59
N LEU A 48 12.74 10.97 -17.01
CA LEU A 48 13.04 12.08 -16.09
C LEU A 48 11.77 12.62 -15.41
N LYS A 49 10.67 12.75 -16.15
CA LYS A 49 9.38 13.18 -15.59
C LYS A 49 8.83 12.19 -14.58
N ILE A 50 8.93 10.88 -14.88
CA ILE A 50 8.51 9.80 -13.99
C ILE A 50 9.33 9.83 -12.69
N GLN A 51 10.65 10.00 -12.77
CA GLN A 51 11.50 10.12 -11.58
C GLN A 51 11.18 11.37 -10.75
N GLN A 52 10.97 12.51 -11.39
CA GLN A 52 10.59 13.74 -10.69
C GLN A 52 9.25 13.56 -9.95
N ALA A 53 8.25 12.98 -10.63
CA ALA A 53 6.94 12.71 -10.05
C ALA A 53 7.02 11.70 -8.89
N ARG A 54 7.86 10.66 -9.01
CA ARG A 54 8.15 9.70 -7.93
C ARG A 54 8.71 10.40 -6.70
N ASN A 55 9.73 11.24 -6.88
CA ASN A 55 10.36 11.97 -5.77
C ASN A 55 9.38 12.92 -5.08
N HIS A 56 8.53 13.58 -5.86
CA HIS A 56 7.48 14.43 -5.32
C HIS A 56 6.48 13.63 -4.47
N ALA A 57 6.00 12.48 -4.96
CA ALA A 57 5.08 11.62 -4.21
C ALA A 57 5.70 11.14 -2.88
N VAL A 58 6.99 10.80 -2.88
CA VAL A 58 7.72 10.42 -1.65
C VAL A 58 7.79 11.59 -0.67
N ALA A 59 8.17 12.78 -1.14
CA ALA A 59 8.26 13.97 -0.29
C ALA A 59 6.91 14.36 0.31
N GLN A 60 5.82 14.26 -0.47
CA GLN A 60 4.47 14.49 0.03
C GLN A 60 4.07 13.49 1.12
N ALA A 61 4.30 12.19 0.90
CA ALA A 61 3.99 11.17 1.91
C ALA A 61 4.77 11.39 3.21
N GLN A 62 6.02 11.85 3.12
CA GLN A 62 6.83 12.22 4.28
C GLN A 62 6.26 13.45 5.01
N GLN A 63 5.84 14.48 4.27
CA GLN A 63 5.23 15.69 4.83
C GLN A 63 3.90 15.40 5.53
N GLU A 64 3.12 14.47 4.99
CA GLU A 64 1.85 14.02 5.56
C GLU A 64 2.04 13.02 6.72
N CYS A 65 3.28 12.73 7.11
CA CYS A 65 3.60 11.75 8.15
C CYS A 65 2.98 10.36 7.88
N CYS A 66 2.93 9.93 6.61
CA CYS A 66 2.46 8.59 6.26
C CYS A 66 3.46 7.53 6.77
N THR A 67 3.17 6.93 7.93
CA THR A 67 4.02 5.92 8.59
C THR A 67 3.78 4.49 8.12
N GLY A 68 2.97 4.30 7.06
CA GLY A 68 2.69 3.00 6.48
C GLY A 68 3.89 2.39 5.76
N ASN A 69 3.80 1.10 5.46
CA ASN A 69 4.81 0.40 4.67
C ASN A 69 4.47 0.48 3.19
N PHE A 70 5.35 1.11 2.43
CA PHE A 70 5.16 1.33 1.00
C PHE A 70 6.37 0.86 0.21
N ARG A 71 6.12 0.31 -0.98
CA ARG A 71 7.14 0.06 -1.98
C ARG A 71 7.13 1.21 -2.99
N ILE A 72 8.31 1.73 -3.29
CA ILE A 72 8.49 2.86 -4.19
C ILE A 72 8.99 2.37 -5.55
N PHE A 73 8.31 2.71 -6.64
CA PHE A 73 8.70 2.30 -8.00
C PHE A 73 8.37 3.37 -9.04
N ASP A 74 9.08 3.33 -10.15
CA ASP A 74 8.87 4.24 -11.28
C ASP A 74 7.72 3.70 -12.13
N SER A 75 6.51 4.21 -11.87
CA SER A 75 5.29 3.80 -12.57
C SER A 75 4.92 4.80 -13.66
N PRO A 76 4.67 4.36 -14.91
CA PRO A 76 4.14 5.24 -15.95
C PRO A 76 2.69 5.67 -15.66
N TYR A 77 2.01 5.00 -14.71
CA TYR A 77 0.61 5.26 -14.35
C TYR A 77 0.45 6.17 -13.13
N GLY A 78 1.53 6.72 -12.57
CA GLY A 78 1.49 7.60 -11.41
C GLY A 78 1.37 6.90 -10.05
N ASN A 79 1.33 5.57 -10.03
CA ASN A 79 1.34 4.80 -8.78
C ASN A 79 2.79 4.69 -8.27
N PHE A 80 3.32 5.72 -7.61
CA PHE A 80 4.72 5.71 -7.15
C PHE A 80 4.93 5.05 -5.78
N LEU A 81 3.86 5.00 -4.97
CA LEU A 81 3.81 4.41 -3.64
C LEU A 81 2.71 3.35 -3.62
N VAL A 82 3.07 2.08 -3.43
CA VAL A 82 2.09 0.99 -3.25
C VAL A 82 2.19 0.45 -1.83
N PRO A 83 1.08 0.41 -1.07
CA PRO A 83 1.05 -0.25 0.23
C PRO A 83 1.48 -1.71 0.11
N VAL A 84 2.34 -2.16 1.02
CA VAL A 84 2.81 -3.55 1.05
C VAL A 84 2.76 -4.10 2.46
N ILE A 85 2.60 -5.42 2.55
CA ILE A 85 2.82 -6.13 3.81
C ILE A 85 4.34 -6.17 4.05
N PRO A 86 4.81 -5.73 5.24
CA PRO A 86 6.23 -5.79 5.58
C PRO A 86 6.75 -7.20 5.52
N THR A 87 7.98 -7.33 5.07
CA THR A 87 8.75 -8.57 5.12
C THR A 87 9.37 -8.74 6.50
N ARG A 88 9.72 -9.98 6.87
CA ARG A 88 10.38 -10.26 8.16
C ARG A 88 11.67 -9.45 8.37
N ALA A 89 12.39 -9.15 7.29
CA ALA A 89 13.61 -8.33 7.34
C ALA A 89 13.34 -6.88 7.77
N GLU A 90 12.15 -6.35 7.46
CA GLU A 90 11.75 -4.98 7.81
C GLU A 90 11.17 -4.88 9.23
N LEU A 91 10.83 -6.03 9.85
CA LEU A 91 10.20 -6.10 11.18
C LEU A 91 11.20 -6.41 12.32
N GLY A 92 12.49 -6.52 12.04
CA GLY A 92 13.53 -6.67 13.08
C GLY A 92 14.15 -8.06 13.25
N GLY A 93 13.81 -9.05 12.41
CA GLY A 93 14.49 -10.36 12.34
C GLY A 93 14.00 -11.42 13.32
#